data_AF-A0A8S0T418-F1
#
_entry.id   AF-A0A8S0T418-F1
#
_cell.length_a   1.000
_cell.length_b   1.000
_cell.length_c   1.000
_cell.angle_alpha   90.00
_cell.angle_beta   90.00
_cell.angle_gamma   90.00
#
_symmetry.space_group_name_H-M   'P 1'
#
loop_
_entity.id
_entity.type
_entity.pdbx_description
1 polymer ?
#
loop_
_entity_poly.entity_id
_entity_poly.type
_entity_poly.pdbx_seq_one_letter_code
_entity_poly.pdbx_strand_id
1 'polypeptide(L)'
;MAKTTAMVTVLLLLLLLSHHPCYSTAASPIKTVVVLVMENRSFDHMLGWMKKLNPEINGVDGSESNLLNTTDAKSPRVFFGNQSHFVDPDPGHSFQAIREQIFGSNETSTKPPSMNGFAQQANSMDPNMPQSVMNGFQPDKVAVYKTLVSEFAVCDRWFASVPSSTQPNRLYVHSGTSHGATSNVAALLAKGYPQRTIFEDLDDAGISFGIYYQNIPATLFYRNLRKLKFLGKFHPYDLSFKNDAKNGKLPGYVVVEQRYMDSKVEPANDDHPSHDVYQGQMFVKEVYETLRASPQWNETLFLITYDEHGGFYDHVATPVNGVPSPDGIVGPEPFLFKFDRLGVRVPTIMVSPWIQKGTIVHGPNGSPTPTSEYEHSSIPATVRKIFNLSSPSLTKREAWAGTFEAILQTRSKPRTDCPEQLPNPVKIRQGDANEDAKVSEFQQELIQLAAVMKGDDILTSFPVKIGKEMTVREGKEYMEDAVKRFFESGSVAKLMGVDEEQIIKMRPSLSTRSSKPQTRIP
;
A
#
# COMPACT_ATOMS: atom_id res chain seq x y z
N MET A 1 -25.57 84.43 12.28
CA MET A 1 -25.39 84.09 13.71
C MET A 1 -25.82 82.65 13.91
N ALA A 2 -25.08 81.93 14.76
CA ALA A 2 -25.06 80.48 14.97
C ALA A 2 -26.41 79.74 14.99
N LYS A 3 -26.41 78.47 14.53
CA LYS A 3 -26.54 77.28 15.40
C LYS A 3 -26.54 75.97 14.59
N THR A 4 -25.51 75.17 14.85
CA THR A 4 -25.52 73.72 15.12
C THR A 4 -26.62 72.86 14.48
N THR A 5 -26.23 71.95 13.58
CA THR A 5 -27.02 70.75 13.27
C THR A 5 -26.08 69.55 13.32
N ALA A 6 -26.37 68.62 14.24
CA ALA A 6 -25.59 67.41 14.48
C ALA A 6 -25.76 66.44 13.30
N MET A 7 -24.63 65.96 12.76
CA MET A 7 -24.60 64.81 11.85
C MET A 7 -24.78 63.53 12.66
N VAL A 8 -25.86 62.79 12.39
CA VAL A 8 -26.00 61.38 12.77
C VAL A 8 -25.61 60.55 11.54
N THR A 9 -24.44 59.93 11.60
CA THR A 9 -23.97 58.99 10.59
C THR A 9 -24.60 57.63 10.85
N VAL A 10 -25.56 57.22 10.02
CA VAL A 10 -26.08 55.84 10.00
C VAL A 10 -25.14 55.00 9.13
N LEU A 11 -24.39 54.11 9.77
CA LEU A 11 -23.52 53.13 9.09
C LEU A 11 -24.40 51.93 8.66
N LEU A 12 -24.73 51.83 7.37
CA LEU A 12 -25.33 50.62 6.81
C LEU A 12 -24.22 49.56 6.62
N LEU A 13 -24.25 48.50 7.43
CA LEU A 13 -23.44 47.30 7.20
C LEU A 13 -24.16 46.41 6.17
N LEU A 14 -23.66 46.38 4.94
CA LEU A 14 -24.05 45.38 3.94
C LEU A 14 -23.34 44.06 4.26
N LEU A 15 -24.06 43.13 4.89
CA LEU A 15 -23.65 41.73 5.02
C LEU A 15 -23.70 41.06 3.64
N LEU A 16 -22.55 40.95 2.99
CA LEU A 16 -22.35 40.02 1.87
C LEU A 16 -22.42 38.59 2.41
N LEU A 17 -23.61 37.99 2.37
CA LEU A 17 -23.79 36.56 2.57
C LEU A 17 -23.18 35.81 1.38
N SER A 18 -21.92 35.41 1.51
CA SER A 18 -21.31 34.39 0.65
C SER A 18 -22.13 33.11 0.77
N HIS A 19 -22.98 32.87 -0.22
CA HIS A 19 -23.68 31.60 -0.40
C HIS A 19 -22.64 30.54 -0.77
N HIS A 20 -22.07 29.89 0.23
CA HIS A 20 -21.49 28.56 0.01
C HIS A 20 -22.66 27.61 -0.25
N PRO A 21 -22.74 26.93 -1.40
CA PRO A 21 -23.72 25.89 -1.58
C PRO A 21 -23.50 24.84 -0.49
N CYS A 22 -24.45 24.76 0.44
CA CYS A 22 -24.56 23.65 1.36
C CYS A 22 -24.96 22.44 0.51
N TYR A 23 -23.97 21.72 -0.01
CA TYR A 23 -24.20 20.42 -0.59
C TYR A 23 -24.67 19.51 0.54
N SER A 24 -25.97 19.22 0.57
CA SER A 24 -26.47 18.02 1.21
C SER A 24 -25.64 16.88 0.62
N THR A 25 -24.80 16.24 1.43
CA THR A 25 -24.01 15.09 1.01
C THR A 25 -24.99 13.96 0.73
N ALA A 26 -25.32 13.76 -0.56
CA ALA A 26 -26.03 12.57 -0.98
C ALA A 26 -25.24 11.36 -0.44
N ALA A 27 -25.94 10.41 0.19
CA ALA A 27 -25.30 9.21 0.70
C ALA A 27 -24.50 8.54 -0.43
N SER A 28 -23.24 8.19 -0.16
CA SER A 28 -22.35 7.58 -1.17
C SER A 28 -23.04 6.36 -1.80
N PRO A 29 -23.00 6.23 -3.15
CA PRO A 29 -23.53 5.03 -3.82
C PRO A 29 -22.68 3.80 -3.51
N ILE A 30 -21.47 3.99 -2.98
CA ILE A 30 -20.55 2.92 -2.65
C ILE A 30 -20.97 2.23 -1.36
N LYS A 31 -21.07 0.90 -1.42
CA LYS A 31 -21.32 0.00 -0.30
C LYS A 31 -20.15 -0.95 -0.04
N THR A 32 -19.31 -1.19 -1.05
CA THR A 32 -18.13 -2.06 -0.95
C THR A 32 -16.88 -1.30 -1.41
N VAL A 33 -15.89 -1.18 -0.52
CA VAL A 33 -14.57 -0.65 -0.84
C VAL A 33 -13.58 -1.82 -0.86
N VAL A 34 -12.96 -2.07 -2.00
CA VAL A 34 -11.95 -3.11 -2.20
C VAL A 34 -10.57 -2.46 -2.28
N VAL A 35 -9.62 -2.91 -1.46
CA VAL A 35 -8.25 -2.39 -1.41
C VAL A 35 -7.27 -3.50 -1.79
N LEU A 36 -6.42 -3.21 -2.78
CA LEU A 36 -5.30 -4.03 -3.20
C LEU A 36 -4.02 -3.19 -3.14
N VAL A 37 -3.06 -3.62 -2.31
CA VAL A 37 -1.77 -2.94 -2.11
C VAL A 37 -0.67 -3.80 -2.69
N MET A 38 -0.20 -3.46 -3.89
CA MET A 38 0.93 -4.06 -4.59
C MET A 38 2.27 -3.64 -3.95
N GLU A 39 3.38 -4.18 -4.40
CA GLU A 39 4.71 -4.05 -3.78
C GLU A 39 5.69 -3.25 -4.64
N ASN A 40 6.44 -2.36 -4.00
CA ASN A 40 7.80 -1.95 -4.39
C ASN A 40 7.93 -1.38 -5.81
N ARG A 41 7.06 -0.42 -6.18
CA ARG A 41 7.15 0.29 -7.47
C ARG A 41 6.80 1.76 -7.33
N SER A 42 7.66 2.62 -7.88
CA SER A 42 7.38 4.06 -7.95
C SER A 42 6.30 4.39 -8.99
N PHE A 43 5.67 5.56 -8.86
CA PHE A 43 4.71 6.03 -9.86
C PHE A 43 5.36 6.13 -11.25
N ASP A 44 6.53 6.77 -11.37
CA ASP A 44 7.17 6.93 -12.68
C ASP A 44 7.61 5.61 -13.31
N HIS A 45 7.97 4.62 -12.50
CA HIS A 45 8.36 3.30 -12.99
C HIS A 45 7.20 2.57 -13.66
N MET A 46 5.98 2.63 -13.10
CA MET A 46 4.81 1.91 -13.64
C MET A 46 3.96 2.76 -14.56
N LEU A 47 3.71 4.02 -14.19
CA LEU A 47 2.70 4.89 -14.78
C LEU A 47 3.28 6.19 -15.36
N GLY A 48 4.55 6.51 -15.13
CA GLY A 48 5.15 7.77 -15.58
C GLY A 48 5.02 8.01 -17.08
N TRP A 49 5.23 6.98 -17.89
CA TRP A 49 5.09 7.06 -19.35
C TRP A 49 3.65 7.10 -19.86
N MET A 50 2.64 6.96 -18.98
CA MET A 50 1.24 7.16 -19.33
C MET A 50 0.93 8.63 -19.69
N LYS A 51 1.83 9.57 -19.37
CA LYS A 51 1.80 10.95 -19.88
C LYS A 51 1.71 11.03 -21.41
N LYS A 52 2.22 10.02 -22.12
CA LYS A 52 2.06 9.90 -23.58
C LYS A 52 0.61 9.68 -24.03
N LEU A 53 -0.23 9.12 -23.16
CA LEU A 53 -1.65 8.87 -23.40
C LEU A 53 -2.50 10.07 -23.00
N ASN A 54 -2.19 10.67 -21.85
CA ASN A 54 -2.80 11.89 -21.37
C ASN A 54 -1.72 12.85 -20.82
N PRO A 55 -1.41 13.96 -21.54
CA PRO A 55 -0.39 14.93 -21.12
C PRO A 55 -0.65 15.63 -19.80
N GLU A 56 -1.88 15.60 -19.28
CA GLU A 56 -2.22 16.16 -17.96
C GLU A 56 -1.62 15.33 -16.82
N ILE A 57 -1.31 14.05 -17.03
CA ILE A 57 -0.65 13.22 -16.01
C ILE A 57 0.72 13.81 -15.71
N ASN A 58 0.98 14.06 -14.43
CA ASN A 58 2.30 14.45 -13.94
C ASN A 58 3.29 13.27 -13.98
N GLY A 59 3.61 12.80 -15.18
CA GLY A 59 4.58 11.75 -15.44
C GLY A 59 5.82 12.27 -16.16
N VAL A 60 6.60 11.34 -16.70
CA VAL A 60 7.93 11.61 -17.29
C VAL A 60 7.90 11.87 -18.79
N ASP A 61 8.92 12.54 -19.28
CA ASP A 61 9.20 12.68 -20.72
C ASP A 61 10.59 12.20 -21.16
N GLY A 62 11.43 11.77 -20.22
CA GLY A 62 12.79 11.27 -20.46
C GLY A 62 13.87 12.34 -20.31
N SER A 63 13.51 13.58 -19.96
CA SER A 63 14.46 14.62 -19.59
C SER A 63 15.01 14.46 -18.16
N GLU A 64 14.33 13.66 -17.34
CA GLU A 64 14.70 13.39 -15.96
C GLU A 64 16.03 12.61 -15.89
N SER A 65 16.89 12.93 -14.92
CA SER A 65 18.17 12.26 -14.76
C SER A 65 18.70 12.34 -13.34
N ASN A 66 19.57 11.39 -12.98
CA ASN A 66 20.36 11.40 -11.76
C ASN A 66 21.85 11.26 -12.10
N LEU A 67 22.72 11.83 -11.28
CA LEU A 67 24.17 11.59 -11.36
C LEU A 67 24.49 10.24 -10.71
N LEU A 68 25.52 9.54 -11.20
CA LEU A 68 26.05 8.35 -10.52
C LEU A 68 26.75 8.69 -9.20
N ASN A 69 27.23 9.93 -9.06
CA ASN A 69 27.76 10.49 -7.82
C ASN A 69 27.29 11.95 -7.69
N THR A 70 26.45 12.23 -6.70
CA THR A 70 25.85 13.55 -6.46
C THR A 70 26.85 14.58 -5.95
N THR A 71 28.00 14.15 -5.42
CA THR A 71 29.07 15.03 -4.93
C THR A 71 30.03 15.49 -6.04
N ASP A 72 29.98 14.84 -7.21
CA ASP A 72 30.78 15.20 -8.38
C ASP A 72 29.88 15.69 -9.52
N ALA A 73 29.89 17.00 -9.77
CA ALA A 73 29.10 17.61 -10.85
C ALA A 73 29.49 17.12 -12.27
N LYS A 74 30.67 16.49 -12.43
CA LYS A 74 31.13 15.89 -13.68
C LYS A 74 30.82 14.39 -13.78
N SER A 75 30.21 13.81 -12.75
CA SER A 75 29.81 12.41 -12.75
C SER A 75 28.88 12.12 -13.94
N PRO A 76 28.95 10.92 -14.56
CA PRO A 76 28.02 10.55 -15.62
C PRO A 76 26.57 10.65 -15.15
N ARG A 77 25.68 11.03 -16.07
CA ARG A 77 24.23 11.07 -15.85
C ARG A 77 23.58 9.80 -16.37
N VAL A 78 22.63 9.29 -15.61
CA VAL A 78 21.68 8.28 -16.05
C VAL A 78 20.35 8.98 -16.29
N PHE A 79 19.90 8.99 -17.53
CA PHE A 79 18.61 9.54 -17.93
C PHE A 79 17.51 8.52 -17.73
N PHE A 80 16.32 9.00 -17.38
CA PHE A 80 15.17 8.13 -17.19
C PHE A 80 14.68 7.57 -18.53
N GLY A 81 14.71 6.25 -18.66
CA GLY A 81 14.32 5.55 -19.88
C GLY A 81 12.93 4.92 -19.81
N ASN A 82 12.55 4.24 -20.89
CA ASN A 82 11.29 3.51 -21.03
C ASN A 82 11.48 2.02 -21.34
N GLN A 83 12.64 1.47 -21.00
CA GLN A 83 13.02 0.09 -21.28
C GLN A 83 13.06 -0.75 -19.99
N SER A 84 12.10 -0.51 -19.09
CA SER A 84 11.98 -1.35 -17.89
C SER A 84 11.77 -2.81 -18.28
N HIS A 85 12.37 -3.69 -17.48
CA HIS A 85 12.47 -5.13 -17.71
C HIS A 85 12.29 -5.86 -16.37
N PHE A 86 12.41 -7.19 -16.39
CA PHE A 86 12.48 -7.98 -15.16
C PHE A 86 13.75 -7.60 -14.37
N VAL A 87 13.60 -7.10 -13.15
CA VAL A 87 14.71 -6.59 -12.33
C VAL A 87 15.10 -7.64 -11.28
N ASP A 88 16.36 -8.05 -11.33
CA ASP A 88 17.03 -8.94 -10.37
C ASP A 88 18.52 -8.55 -10.34
N PRO A 89 19.11 -8.22 -9.19
CA PRO A 89 18.54 -8.26 -7.84
C PRO A 89 17.62 -7.08 -7.50
N ASP A 90 16.91 -7.24 -6.39
CA ASP A 90 16.02 -6.27 -5.77
C ASP A 90 16.76 -4.95 -5.39
N PRO A 91 16.30 -3.77 -5.85
CA PRO A 91 16.93 -2.50 -5.52
C PRO A 91 16.79 -2.13 -4.04
N GLY A 92 17.67 -1.26 -3.55
CA GLY A 92 17.65 -0.85 -2.14
C GLY A 92 16.40 -0.05 -1.79
N HIS A 93 15.65 -0.49 -0.79
CA HIS A 93 14.45 0.20 -0.29
C HIS A 93 14.37 0.17 1.26
N SER A 94 15.53 0.06 1.91
CA SER A 94 15.64 0.29 3.35
C SER A 94 15.48 1.78 3.68
N PHE A 95 15.12 2.11 4.92
CA PHE A 95 15.01 3.51 5.36
C PHE A 95 16.27 4.35 5.06
N GLN A 96 17.46 3.75 5.16
CA GLN A 96 18.72 4.42 4.81
C GLN A 96 18.85 4.65 3.30
N ALA A 97 18.59 3.62 2.49
CA ALA A 97 18.66 3.71 1.03
C ALA A 97 17.67 4.76 0.51
N ILE A 98 16.44 4.76 1.00
CA ILE A 98 15.40 5.72 0.60
C ILE A 98 15.80 7.16 0.96
N ARG A 99 16.43 7.38 2.12
CA ARG A 99 16.97 8.70 2.47
C ARG A 99 18.03 9.15 1.47
N GLU A 100 18.96 8.28 1.11
CA GLU A 100 19.97 8.61 0.11
C GLU A 100 19.33 8.89 -1.26
N GLN A 101 18.34 8.12 -1.68
CA GLN A 101 17.63 8.31 -2.95
C GLN A 101 16.95 9.69 -3.03
N ILE A 102 16.23 10.07 -1.96
CA ILE A 102 15.48 11.33 -1.89
C ILE A 102 16.41 12.55 -1.84
N PHE A 103 17.56 12.48 -1.15
CA PHE A 103 18.40 13.64 -0.85
C PHE A 103 19.76 13.65 -1.56
N GLY A 104 20.19 12.53 -2.13
CA GLY A 104 21.53 12.35 -2.69
C GLY A 104 22.66 12.38 -1.67
N SER A 105 22.36 12.47 -0.37
CA SER A 105 23.33 12.63 0.71
C SER A 105 22.72 12.28 2.08
N ASN A 106 23.53 12.32 3.14
CA ASN A 106 23.05 12.17 4.52
C ASN A 106 22.26 13.40 5.02
N GLU A 107 22.38 14.56 4.36
CA GLU A 107 21.69 15.79 4.73
C GLU A 107 20.24 15.78 4.22
N THR A 108 19.28 15.69 5.15
CA THR A 108 17.86 15.51 4.82
C THR A 108 17.01 16.77 5.07
N SER A 109 17.65 17.94 5.01
CA SER A 109 17.05 19.25 5.33
C SER A 109 16.55 20.01 4.10
N THR A 110 16.96 19.63 2.89
CA THR A 110 16.60 20.27 1.62
C THR A 110 15.09 20.27 1.39
N LYS A 111 14.52 21.45 1.05
CA LYS A 111 13.09 21.64 0.76
C LYS A 111 12.91 22.49 -0.50
N PRO A 112 12.25 22.00 -1.58
CA PRO A 112 11.79 20.61 -1.74
C PRO A 112 12.96 19.62 -1.80
N PRO A 113 12.78 18.35 -1.39
CA PRO A 113 13.81 17.30 -1.58
C PRO A 113 14.28 17.17 -3.03
N SER A 114 15.54 16.79 -3.24
CA SER A 114 16.21 16.87 -4.54
C SER A 114 15.91 15.71 -5.49
N MET A 115 15.49 14.56 -4.98
CA MET A 115 15.18 13.35 -5.76
C MET A 115 16.32 12.93 -6.71
N ASN A 116 17.57 13.06 -6.27
CA ASN A 116 18.75 12.96 -7.15
C ASN A 116 19.74 11.84 -6.79
N GLY A 117 19.44 11.03 -5.78
CA GLY A 117 20.33 9.98 -5.28
C GLY A 117 20.01 8.57 -5.76
N PHE A 118 19.00 8.37 -6.60
CA PHE A 118 18.54 7.03 -6.99
C PHE A 118 19.61 6.27 -7.77
N ALA A 119 20.19 6.90 -8.79
CA ALA A 119 21.27 6.28 -9.57
C ALA A 119 22.54 6.04 -8.72
N GLN A 120 22.86 6.95 -7.79
CA GLN A 120 24.00 6.79 -6.88
C GLN A 120 23.80 5.60 -5.92
N GLN A 121 22.64 5.53 -5.27
CA GLN A 121 22.34 4.47 -4.31
C GLN A 121 22.32 3.11 -5.01
N ALA A 122 21.69 3.01 -6.19
CA ALA A 122 21.73 1.82 -7.03
C ALA A 122 23.16 1.41 -7.42
N ASN A 123 23.98 2.37 -7.85
CA ASN A 123 25.38 2.13 -8.25
C ASN A 123 26.25 1.63 -7.08
N SER A 124 25.91 2.01 -5.85
CA SER A 124 26.60 1.53 -4.65
C SER A 124 26.34 0.04 -4.35
N MET A 125 25.21 -0.50 -4.84
CA MET A 125 24.84 -1.91 -4.70
C MET A 125 25.39 -2.74 -5.86
N ASP A 126 25.14 -2.30 -7.09
CA ASP A 126 25.62 -2.93 -8.32
C ASP A 126 25.80 -1.86 -9.43
N PRO A 127 26.98 -1.78 -10.09
CA PRO A 127 27.22 -0.80 -11.16
C PRO A 127 26.27 -0.86 -12.36
N ASN A 128 25.53 -1.95 -12.57
CA ASN A 128 24.55 -2.11 -13.66
C ASN A 128 23.10 -1.79 -13.22
N MET A 129 22.85 -1.68 -11.92
CA MET A 129 21.52 -1.39 -11.37
C MET A 129 20.99 0.03 -11.67
N PRO A 130 21.82 1.09 -11.84
CA PRO A 130 21.32 2.44 -12.13
C PRO A 130 20.41 2.48 -13.36
N GLN A 131 20.73 1.69 -14.40
CA GLN A 131 19.90 1.59 -15.59
C GLN A 131 18.53 0.97 -15.26
N SER A 132 18.45 -0.05 -14.41
CA SER A 132 17.18 -0.67 -14.02
C SER A 132 16.31 0.26 -13.17
N VAL A 133 16.92 0.96 -12.21
CA VAL A 133 16.21 1.90 -11.31
C VAL A 133 15.74 3.17 -12.02
N MET A 134 16.51 3.65 -13.00
CA MET A 134 16.19 4.83 -13.81
C MET A 134 15.46 4.46 -15.12
N ASN A 135 14.57 3.46 -15.09
CA ASN A 135 13.74 3.11 -16.25
C ASN A 135 12.29 2.87 -15.81
N GLY A 136 11.34 3.27 -16.65
CA GLY A 136 9.92 2.96 -16.47
C GLY A 136 9.37 2.06 -17.58
N PHE A 137 8.18 1.52 -17.39
CA PHE A 137 7.49 0.73 -18.39
C PHE A 137 6.80 1.62 -19.43
N GLN A 138 6.91 1.24 -20.71
CA GLN A 138 6.00 1.78 -21.73
C GLN A 138 4.57 1.29 -21.47
N PRO A 139 3.55 2.10 -21.81
CA PRO A 139 2.15 1.73 -21.60
C PRO A 139 1.76 0.33 -22.10
N ASP A 140 2.28 -0.09 -23.25
CA ASP A 140 1.93 -1.40 -23.84
C ASP A 140 2.57 -2.59 -23.13
N LYS A 141 3.64 -2.39 -22.35
CA LYS A 141 4.22 -3.43 -21.48
C LYS A 141 3.36 -3.64 -20.24
N VAL A 142 2.69 -2.59 -19.78
CA VAL A 142 1.74 -2.60 -18.67
C VAL A 142 0.30 -2.37 -19.14
N ALA A 143 -0.15 -3.21 -20.09
CA ALA A 143 -1.42 -3.03 -20.79
C ALA A 143 -2.68 -3.01 -19.90
N VAL A 144 -2.65 -3.72 -18.76
CA VAL A 144 -3.75 -3.70 -17.77
C VAL A 144 -3.83 -2.31 -17.16
N TYR A 145 -2.72 -1.77 -16.66
CA TYR A 145 -2.68 -0.41 -16.11
C TYR A 145 -2.94 0.66 -17.16
N LYS A 146 -2.43 0.52 -18.39
CA LYS A 146 -2.77 1.40 -19.51
C LYS A 146 -4.29 1.53 -19.69
N THR A 147 -5.00 0.41 -19.65
CA THR A 147 -6.46 0.39 -19.80
C THR A 147 -7.14 1.03 -18.61
N LEU A 148 -6.76 0.66 -17.39
CA LEU A 148 -7.37 1.20 -16.17
C LEU A 148 -7.17 2.72 -16.02
N VAL A 149 -5.98 3.23 -16.33
CA VAL A 149 -5.68 4.68 -16.33
C VAL A 149 -6.51 5.41 -17.39
N SER A 150 -6.70 4.81 -18.57
CA SER A 150 -7.51 5.40 -19.65
C SER A 150 -9.01 5.39 -19.35
N GLU A 151 -9.46 4.43 -18.54
CA GLU A 151 -10.89 4.19 -18.29
C GLU A 151 -11.39 4.74 -16.97
N PHE A 152 -10.54 4.93 -15.96
CA PHE A 152 -10.95 5.32 -14.62
C PHE A 152 -10.13 6.50 -14.11
N ALA A 153 -9.86 6.56 -12.80
CA ALA A 153 -9.07 7.62 -12.19
C ALA A 153 -7.66 7.14 -11.86
N VAL A 154 -6.67 7.95 -12.20
CA VAL A 154 -5.28 7.81 -11.72
C VAL A 154 -4.96 8.97 -10.79
N CYS A 155 -4.34 8.68 -9.64
CA CYS A 155 -3.78 9.70 -8.77
C CYS A 155 -2.29 9.84 -9.06
N ASP A 156 -1.89 11.01 -9.56
CA ASP A 156 -0.49 11.32 -9.90
C ASP A 156 0.23 12.09 -8.77
N ARG A 157 -0.39 12.17 -7.58
CA ARG A 157 0.19 12.69 -6.34
C ARG A 157 -0.24 11.87 -5.12
N TRP A 158 -0.08 10.55 -5.21
CA TRP A 158 -0.23 9.64 -4.06
C TRP A 158 1.15 9.20 -3.55
N PHE A 159 1.46 9.45 -2.28
CA PHE A 159 2.78 9.18 -1.71
C PHE A 159 2.73 8.00 -0.74
N ALA A 160 3.85 7.26 -0.65
CA ALA A 160 4.08 6.37 0.47
C ALA A 160 3.98 7.18 1.79
N SER A 161 3.32 6.64 2.81
CA SER A 161 3.09 7.38 4.06
C SER A 161 4.38 7.77 4.77
N VAL A 162 5.44 6.98 4.59
CA VAL A 162 6.77 7.20 5.16
C VAL A 162 7.88 6.79 4.19
N PRO A 163 9.07 7.45 4.23
CA PRO A 163 10.23 7.07 3.43
C PRO A 163 10.94 5.85 4.04
N SER A 164 10.27 4.71 4.03
CA SER A 164 10.63 3.50 4.78
C SER A 164 10.18 2.25 4.02
N SER A 165 10.59 1.06 4.48
CA SER A 165 10.28 -0.20 3.83
C SER A 165 8.78 -0.55 3.86
N THR A 166 8.44 -1.64 3.18
CA THR A 166 7.09 -2.21 3.01
C THR A 166 6.24 -2.18 4.27
N GLN A 167 6.68 -2.83 5.36
CA GLN A 167 5.81 -3.03 6.51
C GLN A 167 5.37 -1.77 7.23
N PRO A 168 6.25 -0.79 7.51
CA PRO A 168 5.81 0.52 7.97
C PRO A 168 4.70 1.11 7.10
N ASN A 169 4.83 1.13 5.77
CA ASN A 169 3.82 1.68 4.87
C ASN A 169 2.52 0.86 4.85
N ARG A 170 2.59 -0.47 4.80
CA ARG A 170 1.41 -1.35 4.92
C ARG A 170 0.66 -1.14 6.24
N LEU A 171 1.36 -0.81 7.34
CA LEU A 171 0.71 -0.47 8.61
C LEU A 171 -0.08 0.85 8.55
N TYR A 172 0.35 1.84 7.76
CA TYR A 172 -0.42 3.08 7.57
C TYR A 172 -1.74 2.84 6.82
N VAL A 173 -1.78 1.90 5.85
CA VAL A 173 -2.96 1.61 5.01
C VAL A 173 -4.23 1.39 5.83
N HIS A 174 -4.16 0.72 6.97
CA HIS A 174 -5.34 0.40 7.77
C HIS A 174 -5.37 1.04 9.16
N SER A 175 -4.32 1.78 9.56
CA SER A 175 -4.26 2.38 10.90
C SER A 175 -3.75 3.82 10.95
N GLY A 176 -3.26 4.37 9.84
CA GLY A 176 -2.68 5.70 9.80
C GLY A 176 -1.43 5.90 10.68
N THR A 177 -0.76 4.82 11.10
CA THR A 177 0.52 4.83 11.81
C THR A 177 1.25 3.49 11.69
N SER A 178 2.59 3.51 11.72
CA SER A 178 3.43 2.32 11.90
C SER A 178 3.78 2.05 13.37
N HIS A 179 3.19 2.79 14.30
CA HIS A 179 3.52 2.74 15.74
C HIS A 179 5.02 2.94 16.02
N GLY A 180 5.63 3.89 15.32
CA GLY A 180 7.05 4.21 15.45
C GLY A 180 8.01 3.32 14.65
N ALA A 181 7.52 2.35 13.89
CA ALA A 181 8.38 1.47 13.10
C ALA A 181 8.86 2.16 11.80
N THR A 182 10.16 2.06 11.53
CA THR A 182 10.83 2.47 10.26
C THR A 182 11.43 1.28 9.49
N SER A 183 11.16 0.08 9.99
CA SER A 183 11.45 -1.23 9.41
C SER A 183 10.70 -2.26 10.28
N ASN A 184 10.80 -3.54 9.98
CA ASN A 184 10.25 -4.54 10.88
C ASN A 184 10.93 -4.53 12.27
N VAL A 185 10.09 -4.57 13.31
CA VAL A 185 10.51 -4.64 14.70
C VAL A 185 10.04 -5.97 15.27
N ALA A 186 10.93 -6.96 15.31
CA ALA A 186 10.61 -8.33 15.72
C ALA A 186 9.85 -8.46 17.05
N ALA A 187 10.19 -7.64 18.06
CA ALA A 187 9.50 -7.65 19.34
C ALA A 187 8.04 -7.17 19.24
N LEU A 188 7.77 -6.21 18.35
CA LEU A 188 6.40 -5.77 18.05
C LEU A 188 5.68 -6.80 17.18
N LEU A 189 6.35 -7.42 16.22
CA LEU A 189 5.79 -8.49 15.40
C LEU A 189 5.28 -9.67 16.25
N ALA A 190 6.12 -10.14 17.19
CA ALA A 190 5.75 -11.21 18.13
C ALA A 190 4.51 -10.86 18.95
N LYS A 191 4.46 -9.63 19.48
CA LYS A 191 3.30 -9.15 20.25
C LYS A 191 2.09 -8.80 19.37
N GLY A 192 2.30 -8.55 18.09
CA GLY A 192 1.40 -7.84 17.21
C GLY A 192 1.44 -6.32 17.44
N TYR A 193 1.33 -5.57 16.35
CA TYR A 193 1.28 -4.12 16.35
C TYR A 193 0.00 -3.63 17.07
N PRO A 194 0.11 -2.78 18.11
CA PRO A 194 -0.97 -2.55 19.07
C PRO A 194 -1.98 -1.48 18.64
N GLN A 195 -1.69 -0.74 17.56
CA GLN A 195 -2.54 0.35 17.11
C GLN A 195 -3.90 -0.15 16.64
N ARG A 196 -4.93 0.67 16.90
CA ARG A 196 -6.29 0.44 16.42
C ARG A 196 -6.35 0.62 14.92
N THR A 197 -7.21 -0.16 14.28
CA THR A 197 -7.37 -0.17 12.81
C THR A 197 -8.77 0.25 12.38
N ILE A 198 -8.91 0.59 11.09
CA ILE A 198 -10.20 0.84 10.46
C ILE A 198 -11.14 -0.37 10.52
N PHE A 199 -10.60 -1.60 10.58
CA PHE A 199 -11.39 -2.82 10.74
C PHE A 199 -12.19 -2.82 12.04
N GLU A 200 -11.59 -2.35 13.13
CA GLU A 200 -12.26 -2.25 14.43
C GLU A 200 -13.29 -1.11 14.45
N ASP A 201 -13.01 0.02 13.79
CA ASP A 201 -13.99 1.10 13.63
C ASP A 201 -15.22 0.65 12.81
N LEU A 202 -15.00 -0.19 11.79
CA LEU A 202 -16.09 -0.79 11.01
C LEU A 202 -16.87 -1.82 11.83
N ASP A 203 -16.18 -2.71 12.57
CA ASP A 203 -16.82 -3.70 13.46
C ASP A 203 -17.71 -3.02 14.50
N ASP A 204 -17.20 -1.99 15.18
CA ASP A 204 -17.94 -1.22 16.18
C ASP A 204 -19.17 -0.51 15.58
N ALA A 205 -19.11 -0.15 14.29
CA ALA A 205 -20.22 0.43 13.54
C ALA A 205 -21.19 -0.61 12.94
N GLY A 206 -20.96 -1.91 13.17
CA GLY A 206 -21.77 -2.99 12.61
C GLY A 206 -21.56 -3.23 11.10
N ILE A 207 -20.47 -2.72 10.54
CA ILE A 207 -20.12 -2.89 9.13
C ILE A 207 -19.12 -4.02 9.00
N SER A 208 -19.47 -5.06 8.26
CA SER A 208 -18.56 -6.19 8.06
C SER A 208 -17.41 -5.81 7.13
N PHE A 209 -16.25 -6.40 7.38
CA PHE A 209 -15.12 -6.45 6.48
C PHE A 209 -14.76 -7.90 6.11
N GLY A 210 -13.85 -8.09 5.14
CA GLY A 210 -13.31 -9.38 4.75
C GLY A 210 -11.91 -9.26 4.16
N ILE A 211 -11.03 -10.18 4.53
CA ILE A 211 -9.64 -10.26 4.08
C ILE A 211 -9.50 -11.54 3.27
N TYR A 212 -9.25 -11.39 1.96
CA TYR A 212 -9.12 -12.48 1.00
C TYR A 212 -7.64 -12.62 0.62
N TYR A 213 -6.99 -13.71 1.05
CA TYR A 213 -5.55 -13.88 0.91
C TYR A 213 -5.19 -15.16 0.14
N GLN A 214 -4.03 -15.15 -0.53
CA GLN A 214 -3.53 -16.31 -1.29
C GLN A 214 -2.47 -17.13 -0.54
N ASN A 215 -1.53 -16.51 0.17
CA ASN A 215 -0.54 -17.23 0.98
C ASN A 215 -0.74 -17.01 2.48
N ILE A 216 -0.53 -15.78 2.94
CA ILE A 216 -0.61 -15.39 4.35
C ILE A 216 -1.29 -14.02 4.44
N PRO A 217 -2.22 -13.80 5.39
CA PRO A 217 -2.80 -12.48 5.59
C PRO A 217 -1.87 -11.60 6.44
N ALA A 218 -1.11 -10.72 5.79
CA ALA A 218 -0.25 -9.70 6.37
C ALA A 218 -1.01 -8.71 7.28
N THR A 219 -2.32 -8.56 7.13
CA THR A 219 -3.15 -7.88 8.13
C THR A 219 -3.04 -8.49 9.54
N LEU A 220 -2.62 -9.74 9.71
CA LEU A 220 -2.31 -10.32 11.03
C LEU A 220 -1.06 -9.74 11.70
N PHE A 221 -0.33 -8.82 11.07
CA PHE A 221 0.64 -7.98 11.79
C PHE A 221 -0.03 -7.14 12.89
N TYR A 222 -1.29 -6.72 12.69
CA TYR A 222 -2.07 -6.03 13.72
C TYR A 222 -2.50 -7.02 14.81
N ARG A 223 -2.19 -6.68 16.07
CA ARG A 223 -2.51 -7.52 17.22
C ARG A 223 -3.99 -7.81 17.34
N ASN A 224 -4.83 -6.79 17.15
CA ASN A 224 -6.26 -6.92 17.42
C ASN A 224 -7.00 -7.75 16.36
N LEU A 225 -6.45 -7.88 15.15
CA LEU A 225 -6.97 -8.80 14.13
C LEU A 225 -6.69 -10.28 14.44
N ARG A 226 -5.87 -10.57 15.45
CA ARG A 226 -5.64 -11.93 15.96
C ARG A 226 -6.67 -12.36 17.02
N LYS A 227 -7.68 -11.54 17.31
CA LYS A 227 -8.77 -11.88 18.23
C LYS A 227 -9.70 -12.93 17.62
N LEU A 228 -10.23 -13.82 18.46
CA LEU A 228 -11.12 -14.92 18.03
C LEU A 228 -12.38 -14.43 17.29
N LYS A 229 -12.94 -13.27 17.66
CA LYS A 229 -14.12 -12.70 16.98
C LYS A 229 -13.88 -12.43 15.49
N PHE A 230 -12.65 -12.14 15.10
CA PHE A 230 -12.30 -11.81 13.72
C PHE A 230 -11.86 -13.02 12.89
N LEU A 231 -11.80 -14.21 13.48
CA LEU A 231 -11.36 -15.42 12.76
C LEU A 231 -12.15 -15.67 11.47
N GLY A 232 -13.46 -15.43 11.51
CA GLY A 232 -14.37 -15.60 10.36
C GLY A 232 -14.30 -14.48 9.32
N LYS A 233 -13.37 -13.52 9.45
CA LYS A 233 -13.15 -12.42 8.50
C LYS A 233 -12.01 -12.70 7.51
N PHE A 234 -11.33 -13.83 7.66
CA PHE A 234 -10.21 -14.24 6.81
C PHE A 234 -10.65 -15.38 5.89
N HIS A 235 -10.40 -15.22 4.60
CA HIS A 235 -10.92 -16.11 3.57
C HIS A 235 -9.84 -16.47 2.55
N PRO A 236 -9.75 -17.72 2.09
CA PRO A 236 -8.94 -18.06 0.92
C PRO A 236 -9.46 -17.30 -0.31
N TYR A 237 -8.56 -16.63 -1.03
CA TYR A 237 -8.91 -15.82 -2.19
C TYR A 237 -9.57 -16.63 -3.32
N ASP A 238 -8.92 -17.72 -3.78
CA ASP A 238 -9.25 -18.36 -5.06
C ASP A 238 -10.71 -18.83 -5.18
N LEU A 239 -11.30 -19.27 -4.07
CA LEU A 239 -12.69 -19.73 -4.02
C LEU A 239 -13.62 -18.70 -3.39
N SER A 240 -13.26 -18.16 -2.23
CA SER A 240 -14.20 -17.34 -1.44
C SER A 240 -14.44 -15.99 -2.10
N PHE A 241 -13.40 -15.32 -2.60
CA PHE A 241 -13.54 -13.99 -3.21
C PHE A 241 -14.44 -14.03 -4.44
N LYS A 242 -14.16 -14.97 -5.36
CA LYS A 242 -14.93 -15.15 -6.59
C LYS A 242 -16.38 -15.56 -6.30
N ASN A 243 -16.60 -16.43 -5.31
CA ASN A 243 -17.94 -16.84 -4.92
C ASN A 243 -18.73 -15.70 -4.28
N ASP A 244 -18.13 -14.95 -3.36
CA ASP A 244 -18.80 -13.84 -2.68
C ASP A 244 -19.11 -12.71 -3.68
N ALA A 245 -18.16 -12.37 -4.56
CA ALA A 245 -18.37 -11.41 -5.64
C ALA A 245 -19.51 -11.83 -6.56
N LYS A 246 -19.51 -13.08 -7.05
CA LYS A 246 -20.56 -13.61 -7.94
C LYS A 246 -21.95 -13.57 -7.31
N ASN A 247 -22.04 -13.83 -6.01
CA ASN A 247 -23.31 -13.88 -5.29
C ASN A 247 -23.74 -12.53 -4.70
N GLY A 248 -22.96 -11.46 -4.90
CA GLY A 248 -23.24 -10.14 -4.34
C GLY A 248 -23.14 -10.10 -2.81
N LYS A 249 -22.16 -10.81 -2.25
CA LYS A 249 -21.95 -10.99 -0.80
C LYS A 249 -20.64 -10.41 -0.30
N LEU A 250 -19.92 -9.63 -1.11
CA LEU A 250 -18.72 -8.95 -0.62
C LEU A 250 -19.09 -7.98 0.51
N PRO A 251 -18.32 -7.95 1.61
CA PRO A 251 -18.58 -7.08 2.75
C PRO A 251 -18.31 -5.60 2.42
N GLY A 252 -18.54 -4.72 3.39
CA GLY A 252 -18.39 -3.28 3.18
C GLY A 252 -16.94 -2.85 2.93
N TYR A 253 -15.99 -3.53 3.57
CA TYR A 253 -14.56 -3.30 3.37
C TYR A 253 -13.85 -4.61 3.04
N VAL A 254 -13.18 -4.66 1.90
CA VAL A 254 -12.52 -5.85 1.38
C VAL A 254 -11.05 -5.56 1.19
N VAL A 255 -10.19 -6.42 1.74
CA VAL A 255 -8.76 -6.41 1.45
C VAL A 255 -8.41 -7.66 0.67
N VAL A 256 -7.69 -7.48 -0.44
CA VAL A 256 -7.19 -8.57 -1.26
C VAL A 256 -5.67 -8.63 -1.08
N GLU A 257 -5.15 -9.78 -0.68
CA GLU A 257 -3.73 -10.03 -0.47
C GLU A 257 -3.17 -11.07 -1.44
N GLN A 258 -1.97 -10.79 -1.92
CA GLN A 258 -1.29 -11.48 -3.01
C GLN A 258 -0.64 -12.80 -2.58
N ARG A 259 -0.04 -13.46 -3.57
CA ARG A 259 1.04 -14.42 -3.36
C ARG A 259 2.37 -13.67 -3.31
N TYR A 260 3.08 -13.85 -2.20
CA TYR A 260 4.36 -13.20 -1.94
C TYR A 260 5.55 -14.13 -2.21
N MET A 261 5.33 -15.44 -2.42
CA MET A 261 6.38 -16.43 -2.62
C MET A 261 6.45 -16.88 -4.07
N ASP A 262 7.55 -16.57 -4.77
CA ASP A 262 7.73 -16.87 -6.21
C ASP A 262 8.01 -18.36 -6.48
N SER A 263 6.94 -19.15 -6.43
CA SER A 263 6.98 -20.60 -6.69
C SER A 263 6.71 -20.94 -8.17
N LYS A 264 7.22 -22.07 -8.68
CA LYS A 264 7.02 -22.46 -10.09
C LYS A 264 5.56 -22.74 -10.44
N VAL A 265 4.80 -23.31 -9.50
CA VAL A 265 3.39 -23.68 -9.70
C VAL A 265 2.47 -22.46 -9.52
N GLU A 266 2.76 -21.64 -8.52
CA GLU A 266 1.99 -20.44 -8.20
C GLU A 266 2.96 -19.27 -8.03
N PRO A 267 3.39 -18.63 -9.13
CA PRO A 267 4.32 -17.51 -9.07
C PRO A 267 3.77 -16.36 -8.24
N ALA A 268 4.67 -15.59 -7.62
CA ALA A 268 4.30 -14.39 -6.89
C ALA A 268 3.68 -13.37 -7.87
N ASN A 269 2.71 -12.60 -7.37
CA ASN A 269 1.87 -11.71 -8.18
C ASN A 269 1.64 -10.36 -7.50
N ASP A 270 2.60 -9.92 -6.70
CA ASP A 270 2.59 -8.69 -5.92
C ASP A 270 3.36 -7.53 -6.56
N ASP A 271 4.08 -7.78 -7.67
CA ASP A 271 5.00 -6.88 -8.38
C ASP A 271 6.35 -6.61 -7.66
N HIS A 272 6.63 -7.19 -6.49
CA HIS A 272 7.91 -6.98 -5.77
C HIS A 272 9.10 -7.45 -6.64
N PRO A 273 10.22 -6.74 -6.80
CA PRO A 273 11.42 -7.29 -7.45
C PRO A 273 12.05 -8.44 -6.63
N SER A 274 12.35 -9.63 -7.14
CA SER A 274 12.48 -10.04 -8.54
C SER A 274 11.29 -10.90 -8.97
N HIS A 275 10.07 -10.44 -8.77
CA HIS A 275 8.82 -11.07 -9.26
C HIS A 275 8.41 -10.46 -10.60
N ASP A 276 7.73 -11.27 -11.41
CA ASP A 276 7.35 -10.89 -12.77
C ASP A 276 6.11 -9.99 -12.76
N VAL A 277 6.25 -8.74 -13.21
CA VAL A 277 5.15 -7.76 -13.34
C VAL A 277 4.01 -8.26 -14.22
N TYR A 278 4.27 -9.23 -15.10
CA TYR A 278 3.20 -9.95 -15.82
C TYR A 278 2.20 -10.61 -14.86
N GLN A 279 2.67 -11.25 -13.79
CA GLN A 279 1.82 -11.95 -12.82
C GLN A 279 0.99 -10.96 -12.00
N GLY A 280 1.57 -9.83 -11.56
CA GLY A 280 0.81 -8.79 -10.86
C GLY A 280 -0.26 -8.15 -11.76
N GLN A 281 0.02 -7.90 -13.04
CA GLN A 281 -1.01 -7.45 -13.97
C GLN A 281 -2.11 -8.48 -14.21
N MET A 282 -1.76 -9.77 -14.33
CA MET A 282 -2.77 -10.84 -14.42
C MET A 282 -3.65 -10.87 -13.17
N PHE A 283 -3.07 -10.64 -11.99
CA PHE A 283 -3.82 -10.61 -10.74
C PHE A 283 -4.76 -9.41 -10.65
N VAL A 284 -4.28 -8.20 -10.96
CA VAL A 284 -5.12 -6.99 -11.02
C VAL A 284 -6.27 -7.17 -12.01
N LYS A 285 -5.99 -7.77 -13.18
CA LYS A 285 -7.00 -8.11 -14.18
C LYS A 285 -8.04 -9.07 -13.61
N GLU A 286 -7.63 -10.13 -12.93
CA GLU A 286 -8.56 -11.09 -12.32
C GLU A 286 -9.45 -10.45 -11.25
N VAL A 287 -8.87 -9.63 -10.35
CA VAL A 287 -9.63 -8.90 -9.33
C VAL A 287 -10.64 -7.96 -9.98
N TYR A 288 -10.19 -7.17 -10.97
CA TYR A 288 -11.07 -6.26 -11.71
C TYR A 288 -12.24 -7.00 -12.36
N GLU A 289 -11.96 -8.06 -13.13
CA GLU A 289 -13.00 -8.78 -13.89
C GLU A 289 -13.98 -9.49 -12.96
N THR A 290 -13.50 -10.00 -11.82
CA THR A 290 -14.34 -10.58 -10.78
C THR A 290 -15.31 -9.56 -10.20
N LEU A 291 -14.82 -8.35 -9.88
CA LEU A 291 -15.67 -7.26 -9.37
C LEU A 291 -16.60 -6.71 -10.45
N ARG A 292 -16.11 -6.58 -11.68
CA ARG A 292 -16.87 -6.07 -12.83
C ARG A 292 -18.05 -6.96 -13.20
N ALA A 293 -17.91 -8.27 -13.03
CA ALA A 293 -18.95 -9.26 -13.25
C ALA A 293 -19.92 -9.40 -12.05
N SER A 294 -19.61 -8.79 -10.90
CA SER A 294 -20.45 -8.87 -9.70
C SER A 294 -21.74 -8.05 -9.86
N PRO A 295 -22.88 -8.53 -9.31
CA PRO A 295 -24.07 -7.69 -9.17
C PRO A 295 -23.83 -6.45 -8.28
N GLN A 296 -22.77 -6.43 -7.46
CA GLN A 296 -22.37 -5.27 -6.63
C GLN A 296 -21.49 -4.25 -7.39
N TRP A 297 -21.23 -4.41 -8.69
CA TRP A 297 -20.33 -3.52 -9.45
C TRP A 297 -20.68 -2.03 -9.31
N ASN A 298 -21.97 -1.68 -9.36
CA ASN A 298 -22.44 -0.30 -9.22
C ASN A 298 -22.32 0.27 -7.80
N GLU A 299 -21.97 -0.55 -6.82
CA GLU A 299 -21.78 -0.16 -5.42
C GLU A 299 -20.31 -0.33 -4.98
N THR A 300 -19.41 -0.63 -5.93
CA THR A 300 -18.01 -0.96 -5.66
C THR A 300 -17.08 0.21 -5.99
N LEU A 301 -16.15 0.47 -5.07
CA LEU A 301 -14.92 1.22 -5.31
C LEU A 301 -13.75 0.25 -5.16
N PHE A 302 -12.99 0.05 -6.22
CA PHE A 302 -11.75 -0.74 -6.20
C PHE A 302 -10.54 0.19 -6.26
N LEU A 303 -9.70 0.14 -5.23
CA LEU A 303 -8.47 0.89 -5.11
C LEU A 303 -7.28 -0.05 -5.30
N ILE A 304 -6.44 0.27 -6.28
CA ILE A 304 -5.13 -0.36 -6.50
C ILE A 304 -4.08 0.68 -6.11
N THR A 305 -3.20 0.34 -5.18
CA THR A 305 -2.08 1.19 -4.77
C THR A 305 -0.84 0.33 -4.54
N TYR A 306 0.29 0.94 -4.18
CA TYR A 306 1.51 0.26 -3.77
C TYR A 306 1.88 0.70 -2.36
N ASP A 307 2.65 -0.13 -1.65
CA ASP A 307 3.17 0.15 -0.33
C ASP A 307 4.31 1.20 -0.35
N GLU A 308 5.31 1.03 -1.20
CA GLU A 308 6.44 1.94 -1.38
C GLU A 308 7.04 1.78 -2.79
N HIS A 309 8.15 2.48 -3.08
CA HIS A 309 8.64 2.66 -4.45
C HIS A 309 9.68 1.64 -4.92
N GLY A 310 10.15 0.74 -4.06
CA GLY A 310 11.05 -0.36 -4.38
C GLY A 310 12.44 0.07 -4.82
N GLY A 311 12.86 1.27 -4.43
CA GLY A 311 14.10 1.89 -4.90
C GLY A 311 14.05 2.43 -6.34
N PHE A 312 12.92 2.30 -7.05
CA PHE A 312 12.76 2.86 -8.40
C PHE A 312 12.59 4.37 -8.39
N TYR A 313 13.16 5.03 -9.40
CA TYR A 313 13.15 6.48 -9.50
C TYR A 313 11.73 7.06 -9.59
N ASP A 314 11.50 8.20 -8.95
CA ASP A 314 10.39 9.12 -9.21
C ASP A 314 10.89 10.56 -9.16
N HIS A 315 10.41 11.40 -10.06
CA HIS A 315 10.87 12.77 -10.21
C HIS A 315 10.21 13.75 -9.22
N VAL A 316 9.08 13.38 -8.62
CA VAL A 316 8.29 14.29 -7.78
C VAL A 316 8.86 14.33 -6.37
N ALA A 317 9.26 15.54 -5.94
CA ALA A 317 9.75 15.77 -4.59
C ALA A 317 8.72 15.37 -3.52
N THR A 318 9.18 14.66 -2.49
CA THR A 318 8.29 14.16 -1.44
C THR A 318 7.76 15.30 -0.54
N PRO A 319 6.48 15.26 -0.12
CA PRO A 319 5.93 16.26 0.78
C PRO A 319 6.57 16.27 2.18
N VAL A 320 6.95 17.47 2.62
CA VAL A 320 7.61 17.72 3.92
C VAL A 320 6.96 18.86 4.73
N ASN A 321 5.94 19.51 4.17
CA ASN A 321 5.32 20.69 4.76
C ASN A 321 4.02 20.32 5.46
N GLY A 322 3.91 20.64 6.76
CA GLY A 322 2.68 20.44 7.52
C GLY A 322 2.23 18.98 7.67
N VAL A 323 3.12 18.01 7.44
CA VAL A 323 2.89 16.58 7.58
C VAL A 323 2.94 16.24 9.08
N PRO A 324 1.83 15.94 9.79
CA PRO A 324 1.86 15.74 11.25
C PRO A 324 2.46 14.39 11.64
N SER A 325 3.20 14.29 12.75
CA SER A 325 3.44 12.98 13.36
C SER A 325 2.10 12.33 13.72
N PRO A 326 1.85 11.06 13.36
CA PRO A 326 0.53 10.44 13.52
C PRO A 326 0.08 10.36 14.98
N ASP A 327 1.01 9.95 15.85
CA ASP A 327 0.78 9.62 17.27
C ASP A 327 1.86 10.21 18.20
N GLY A 328 2.85 10.93 17.67
CA GLY A 328 3.94 11.53 18.43
C GLY A 328 5.06 10.57 18.81
N ILE A 329 5.01 9.31 18.34
CA ILE A 329 6.07 8.34 18.55
C ILE A 329 7.25 8.67 17.63
N VAL A 330 8.46 8.65 18.19
CA VAL A 330 9.71 8.80 17.43
C VAL A 330 10.27 7.42 17.12
N GLY A 331 10.76 7.24 15.89
CA GLY A 331 11.36 5.99 15.44
C GLY A 331 12.66 5.66 16.17
N PRO A 332 13.17 4.43 16.00
CA PRO A 332 14.38 3.99 16.69
C PRO A 332 15.65 4.70 16.19
N GLU A 333 16.72 4.57 16.98
CA GLU A 333 18.09 4.83 16.53
C GLU A 333 18.43 3.96 15.29
N PRO A 334 19.31 4.43 14.39
CA PRO A 334 20.13 5.64 14.48
C PRO A 334 19.45 6.92 13.96
N PHE A 335 18.21 6.82 13.49
CA PHE A 335 17.60 7.89 12.70
C PHE A 335 16.65 8.80 13.45
N LEU A 336 16.06 8.32 14.56
CA LEU A 336 15.12 9.07 15.40
C LEU A 336 14.04 9.79 14.56
N PHE A 337 13.48 9.06 13.60
CA PHE A 337 12.57 9.63 12.62
C PHE A 337 11.26 10.07 13.27
N LYS A 338 10.84 11.31 13.03
CA LYS A 338 9.67 11.93 13.68
C LYS A 338 8.35 11.64 12.98
N PHE A 339 8.38 10.99 11.82
CA PHE A 339 7.21 10.76 10.98
C PHE A 339 6.54 12.08 10.55
N ASP A 340 7.35 13.07 10.18
CA ASP A 340 6.93 14.44 9.81
C ASP A 340 7.16 14.76 8.32
N ARG A 341 7.25 13.72 7.49
CA ARG A 341 7.36 13.77 6.03
C ARG A 341 6.86 12.48 5.40
N LEU A 342 6.51 12.54 4.13
CA LEU A 342 6.08 11.40 3.33
C LEU A 342 7.24 10.74 2.59
N GLY A 343 6.99 9.54 2.08
CA GLY A 343 7.87 8.79 1.17
C GLY A 343 7.70 9.19 -0.29
N VAL A 344 8.28 8.37 -1.17
CA VAL A 344 8.24 8.55 -2.62
C VAL A 344 6.83 8.29 -3.16
N ARG A 345 6.51 8.91 -4.29
CA ARG A 345 5.22 8.73 -4.96
C ARG A 345 5.06 7.31 -5.48
N VAL A 346 3.87 6.75 -5.30
CA VAL A 346 3.51 5.38 -5.69
C VAL A 346 2.31 5.37 -6.65
N PRO A 347 2.18 4.35 -7.54
CA PRO A 347 1.01 4.22 -8.40
C PRO A 347 -0.26 4.10 -7.56
N THR A 348 -1.31 4.85 -7.92
CA THR A 348 -2.63 4.65 -7.34
C THR A 348 -3.73 4.86 -8.38
N ILE A 349 -4.59 3.85 -8.54
CA ILE A 349 -5.68 3.82 -9.51
C ILE A 349 -6.99 3.54 -8.75
N MET A 350 -8.03 4.32 -9.04
CA MET A 350 -9.35 4.18 -8.45
C MET A 350 -10.35 3.80 -9.52
N VAL A 351 -11.05 2.69 -9.31
CA VAL A 351 -11.95 2.05 -10.27
C VAL A 351 -13.35 2.00 -9.70
N SER A 352 -14.31 2.60 -10.42
CA SER A 352 -15.74 2.54 -10.09
C SER A 352 -16.54 3.01 -11.31
N PRO A 353 -17.76 2.50 -11.56
CA PRO A 353 -18.62 3.05 -12.61
C PRO A 353 -19.08 4.49 -12.32
N TRP A 354 -18.87 5.00 -11.11
CA TRP A 354 -19.16 6.39 -10.75
C TRP A 354 -18.05 7.38 -11.13
N ILE A 355 -16.91 6.88 -11.61
CA ILE A 355 -15.77 7.72 -12.00
C ILE A 355 -15.84 8.06 -13.49
N GLN A 356 -15.67 9.34 -13.80
CA GLN A 356 -15.56 9.81 -15.18
C GLN A 356 -14.34 9.19 -15.86
N LYS A 357 -14.50 8.79 -17.13
CA LYS A 357 -13.42 8.19 -17.93
C LYS A 357 -12.19 9.10 -18.01
N GLY A 358 -11.00 8.53 -17.77
CA GLY A 358 -9.71 9.21 -17.92
C GLY A 358 -9.48 10.33 -16.90
N THR A 359 -10.03 10.20 -15.69
CA THR A 359 -9.91 11.19 -14.63
C THR A 359 -8.48 11.22 -14.09
N ILE A 360 -7.92 12.41 -13.88
CA ILE A 360 -6.62 12.57 -13.22
C ILE A 360 -6.83 13.32 -11.91
N VAL A 361 -6.27 12.78 -10.83
CA VAL A 361 -6.39 13.32 -9.49
C VAL A 361 -5.03 13.87 -9.04
N HIS A 362 -4.89 15.19 -9.11
CA HIS A 362 -3.66 15.92 -8.79
C HIS A 362 -3.42 16.18 -7.31
N GLY A 363 -4.27 15.69 -6.41
CA GLY A 363 -4.17 15.95 -4.98
C GLY A 363 -5.52 16.32 -4.36
N PRO A 364 -5.58 16.52 -3.04
CA PRO A 364 -6.85 16.64 -2.33
C PRO A 364 -7.41 18.06 -2.29
N ASN A 365 -6.94 18.94 -3.19
CA ASN A 365 -7.44 20.31 -3.38
C ASN A 365 -7.52 21.14 -2.07
N GLY A 366 -6.51 21.01 -1.21
CA GLY A 366 -6.39 21.77 0.04
C GLY A 366 -7.33 21.33 1.16
N SER A 367 -7.91 20.13 1.06
CA SER A 367 -8.76 19.52 2.08
C SER A 367 -8.12 18.24 2.66
N PRO A 368 -8.26 17.95 3.97
CA PRO A 368 -8.89 18.77 5.01
C PRO A 368 -8.09 20.03 5.39
N THR A 369 -6.82 20.12 5.03
CA THR A 369 -5.95 21.27 5.30
C THR A 369 -5.19 21.69 4.05
N PRO A 370 -4.67 22.94 3.96
CA PRO A 370 -3.91 23.38 2.79
C PRO A 370 -2.66 22.57 2.47
N THR A 371 -2.13 21.81 3.43
CA THR A 371 -0.95 20.96 3.24
C THR A 371 -1.29 19.48 3.09
N SER A 372 -2.56 19.11 3.12
CA SER A 372 -3.00 17.73 2.98
C SER A 372 -2.57 17.16 1.63
N GLU A 373 -2.13 15.90 1.65
CA GLU A 373 -1.73 15.13 0.47
C GLU A 373 -2.50 13.80 0.44
N TYR A 374 -2.45 13.10 -0.69
CA TYR A 374 -2.88 11.71 -0.74
C TYR A 374 -1.73 10.78 -0.34
N GLU A 375 -1.98 9.92 0.63
CA GLU A 375 -1.05 8.88 1.11
C GLU A 375 -1.85 7.73 1.72
N HIS A 376 -1.24 6.64 2.21
CA HIS A 376 -2.01 5.45 2.60
C HIS A 376 -3.10 5.71 3.65
N SER A 377 -2.94 6.69 4.55
CA SER A 377 -3.96 7.06 5.54
C SER A 377 -5.17 7.80 4.92
N SER A 378 -5.08 8.20 3.65
CA SER A 378 -6.23 8.64 2.85
C SER A 378 -7.27 7.54 2.67
N ILE A 379 -6.86 6.27 2.76
CA ILE A 379 -7.76 5.11 2.67
C ILE A 379 -8.70 5.06 3.87
N PRO A 380 -8.23 4.92 5.13
CA PRO A 380 -9.12 4.90 6.29
C PRO A 380 -9.89 6.22 6.45
N ALA A 381 -9.27 7.36 6.12
CA ALA A 381 -9.96 8.66 6.13
C ALA A 381 -11.16 8.70 5.16
N THR A 382 -11.01 8.13 3.96
CA THR A 382 -12.09 8.05 2.97
C THR A 382 -13.14 7.00 3.33
N VAL A 383 -12.72 5.83 3.82
CA VAL A 383 -13.62 4.77 4.31
C VAL A 383 -14.53 5.30 5.42
N ARG A 384 -13.96 6.07 6.35
CA ARG A 384 -14.71 6.75 7.42
C ARG A 384 -15.83 7.62 6.87
N LYS A 385 -15.56 8.40 5.83
CA LYS A 385 -16.56 9.26 5.18
C LYS A 385 -17.60 8.48 4.40
N ILE A 386 -17.19 7.48 3.61
CA ILE A 386 -18.10 6.63 2.81
C ILE A 386 -19.14 5.96 3.71
N PHE A 387 -18.71 5.45 4.86
CA PHE A 387 -19.56 4.73 5.81
C PHE A 387 -20.11 5.59 6.95
N ASN A 388 -19.80 6.89 6.96
CA ASN A 388 -20.25 7.85 7.97
C ASN A 388 -19.98 7.36 9.41
N LEU A 389 -18.76 6.88 9.67
CA LEU A 389 -18.40 6.38 11.01
C LEU A 389 -18.33 7.54 12.00
N SER A 390 -18.92 7.35 13.18
CA SER A 390 -18.97 8.36 14.24
C SER A 390 -17.74 8.37 15.15
N SER A 391 -16.88 7.35 15.08
CA SER A 391 -15.63 7.30 15.84
C SER A 391 -14.66 8.40 15.36
N PRO A 392 -13.84 8.96 16.28
CA PRO A 392 -12.81 9.91 15.90
C PRO A 392 -11.79 9.24 14.96
N SER A 393 -11.05 10.06 14.19
CA SER A 393 -9.90 9.57 13.41
C SER A 393 -8.92 8.79 14.32
N LEU A 394 -8.37 7.70 13.79
CA LEU A 394 -7.40 6.81 14.43
C LEU A 394 -6.15 7.58 14.84
N THR A 395 -5.69 8.50 13.98
CA THR A 395 -4.45 9.27 14.19
C THR A 395 -4.57 10.70 13.67
N LYS A 396 -3.61 11.56 14.04
CA LYS A 396 -3.47 12.90 13.45
C LYS A 396 -3.13 12.85 11.96
N ARG A 397 -2.45 11.79 11.51
CA ARG A 397 -2.13 11.57 10.09
C ARG A 397 -3.40 11.28 9.30
N GLU A 398 -4.26 10.37 9.77
CA GLU A 398 -5.55 10.12 9.12
C GLU A 398 -6.42 11.39 9.06
N ALA A 399 -6.50 12.14 10.17
CA ALA A 399 -7.28 13.38 10.20
C ALA A 399 -6.76 14.47 9.25
N TRP A 400 -5.47 14.41 8.89
CA TRP A 400 -4.82 15.33 7.96
C TRP A 400 -4.84 14.83 6.51
N ALA A 401 -4.92 13.53 6.29
CA ALA A 401 -4.86 12.93 4.97
C ALA A 401 -6.01 13.40 4.08
N GLY A 402 -5.72 13.64 2.80
CA GLY A 402 -6.74 13.95 1.81
C GLY A 402 -7.73 12.79 1.67
N THR A 403 -9.00 13.10 1.41
CA THR A 403 -10.02 12.06 1.11
C THR A 403 -10.46 12.16 -0.35
N PHE A 404 -10.93 11.05 -0.92
CA PHE A 404 -11.22 10.95 -2.36
C PHE A 404 -12.65 10.51 -2.68
N GLU A 405 -13.57 10.55 -1.71
CA GLU A 405 -14.99 10.23 -1.93
C GLU A 405 -15.67 11.15 -2.96
N ALA A 406 -15.18 12.38 -3.10
CA ALA A 406 -15.77 13.38 -4.00
C ALA A 406 -15.71 12.95 -5.48
N ILE A 407 -14.71 12.16 -5.89
CA ILE A 407 -14.58 11.72 -7.30
C ILE A 407 -15.75 10.81 -7.71
N LEU A 408 -16.36 10.13 -6.75
CA LEU A 408 -17.51 9.23 -6.93
C LEU A 408 -18.84 9.98 -7.06
N GLN A 409 -18.84 11.27 -6.76
CA GLN A 409 -20.03 12.13 -6.76
C GLN A 409 -20.09 13.05 -7.99
N THR A 410 -19.18 12.88 -8.93
CA THR A 410 -19.13 13.66 -10.18
C THR A 410 -20.24 13.29 -11.16
N ARG A 411 -20.97 12.20 -10.90
CA ARG A 411 -22.01 11.64 -11.79
C ARG A 411 -23.30 11.37 -11.03
N SER A 412 -24.43 11.54 -11.72
CA SER A 412 -25.77 11.20 -11.21
C SER A 412 -26.20 9.76 -11.48
N LYS A 413 -25.51 9.06 -12.39
CA LYS A 413 -25.75 7.65 -12.73
C LYS A 413 -24.42 6.91 -12.96
N PRO A 414 -24.33 5.61 -12.62
CA PRO A 414 -23.16 4.80 -12.92
C PRO A 414 -22.99 4.69 -14.44
N ARG A 415 -21.74 4.57 -14.88
CA ARG A 415 -21.37 4.28 -16.25
C ARG A 415 -21.79 2.88 -16.66
N THR A 416 -22.21 2.75 -17.90
CA THR A 416 -22.58 1.47 -18.53
C THR A 416 -21.55 1.02 -19.56
N ASP A 417 -20.52 1.82 -19.80
CA ASP A 417 -19.46 1.62 -20.80
C ASP A 417 -18.13 1.13 -20.19
N CYS A 418 -18.11 0.80 -18.89
CA CYS A 418 -16.91 0.25 -18.26
C CYS A 418 -16.52 -1.10 -18.90
N PRO A 419 -15.24 -1.33 -19.24
CA PRO A 419 -14.80 -2.57 -19.88
C PRO A 419 -15.26 -3.81 -19.11
N GLU A 420 -15.70 -4.84 -19.83
CA GLU A 420 -16.03 -6.13 -19.20
C GLU A 420 -14.79 -6.99 -18.99
N GLN A 421 -13.79 -6.81 -19.87
CA GLN A 421 -12.50 -7.48 -19.82
C GLN A 421 -11.37 -6.48 -20.06
N LEU A 422 -10.23 -6.73 -19.41
CA LEU A 422 -8.97 -6.02 -19.63
C LEU A 422 -8.09 -6.79 -20.63
N PRO A 423 -7.12 -6.15 -21.31
CA PRO A 423 -6.21 -6.86 -22.20
C PRO A 423 -5.33 -7.85 -21.43
N ASN A 424 -4.86 -8.89 -22.12
CA ASN A 424 -3.81 -9.75 -21.58
C ASN A 424 -2.47 -9.00 -21.57
N PRO A 425 -1.74 -9.00 -20.45
CA PRO A 425 -0.42 -8.39 -20.38
C PRO A 425 0.62 -9.19 -21.17
N VAL A 426 1.76 -8.56 -21.46
CA VAL A 426 2.89 -9.20 -22.13
C VAL A 426 3.78 -9.85 -21.08
N LYS A 427 4.22 -11.09 -21.31
CA LYS A 427 5.18 -11.76 -20.41
C LYS A 427 6.51 -11.01 -20.42
N ILE A 428 7.02 -10.63 -19.25
CA ILE A 428 8.24 -9.83 -19.11
C ILE A 428 9.43 -10.73 -18.77
N ARG A 429 9.27 -11.65 -17.81
CA ARG A 429 10.31 -12.64 -17.46
C ARG A 429 10.41 -13.74 -18.52
N GLN A 430 11.63 -14.06 -18.96
CA GLN A 430 11.86 -15.15 -19.92
C GLN A 430 11.90 -16.53 -19.26
N GLY A 431 12.39 -16.62 -18.01
CA GLY A 431 12.48 -17.85 -17.23
C GLY A 431 11.28 -18.14 -16.33
N ASP A 432 11.37 -19.26 -15.61
CA ASP A 432 10.43 -19.65 -14.57
C ASP A 432 10.69 -18.90 -13.25
N ALA A 433 9.77 -19.06 -12.31
CA ALA A 433 9.93 -18.57 -10.95
C ALA A 433 11.12 -19.23 -10.25
N ASN A 434 11.83 -18.45 -9.42
CA ASN A 434 13.02 -18.92 -8.73
C ASN A 434 12.73 -19.30 -7.28
N GLU A 435 12.09 -20.45 -7.11
CA GLU A 435 11.70 -20.95 -5.78
C GLU A 435 12.87 -21.48 -4.93
N ASP A 436 14.05 -21.61 -5.53
CA ASP A 436 15.29 -22.02 -4.84
C ASP A 436 16.14 -20.80 -4.41
N ALA A 437 15.71 -19.57 -4.73
CA ALA A 437 16.31 -18.34 -4.24
C ALA A 437 16.17 -18.19 -2.73
N LYS A 438 17.05 -17.38 -2.12
CA LYS A 438 16.85 -16.89 -0.75
C LYS A 438 15.66 -15.95 -0.71
N VAL A 439 14.97 -15.93 0.41
CA VAL A 439 13.82 -15.04 0.62
C VAL A 439 14.23 -13.56 0.68
N SER A 440 13.37 -12.67 0.18
CA SER A 440 13.53 -11.22 0.32
C SER A 440 13.37 -10.75 1.77
N GLU A 441 13.69 -9.49 2.06
CA GLU A 441 13.49 -8.91 3.40
C GLU A 441 12.01 -9.03 3.80
N PHE A 442 11.08 -8.61 2.93
CA PHE A 442 9.65 -8.70 3.24
C PHE A 442 9.14 -10.14 3.36
N GLN A 443 9.58 -11.06 2.47
CA GLN A 443 9.26 -12.49 2.62
C GLN A 443 9.77 -13.05 3.96
N GLN A 444 10.94 -12.61 4.44
CA GLN A 444 11.44 -12.98 5.76
C GLN A 444 10.53 -12.46 6.88
N GLU A 445 10.01 -11.23 6.76
CA GLU A 445 9.07 -10.65 7.72
C GLU A 445 7.75 -11.44 7.76
N LEU A 446 7.24 -11.87 6.61
CA LEU A 446 6.07 -12.76 6.51
C LEU A 446 6.33 -14.12 7.16
N ILE A 447 7.53 -14.70 6.98
CA ILE A 447 7.92 -15.94 7.66
C ILE A 447 8.03 -15.74 9.17
N GLN A 448 8.49 -14.59 9.64
CA GLN A 448 8.50 -14.26 11.06
C GLN A 448 7.07 -14.13 11.62
N LEU A 449 6.13 -13.54 10.86
CA LEU A 449 4.70 -13.55 11.21
C LEU A 449 4.18 -15.00 11.31
N ALA A 450 4.48 -15.84 10.32
CA ALA A 450 4.11 -17.25 10.32
C ALA A 450 4.68 -17.99 11.55
N ALA A 451 5.90 -17.68 11.97
CA ALA A 451 6.49 -18.27 13.17
C ALA A 451 5.70 -17.90 14.44
N VAL A 452 5.25 -16.66 14.57
CA VAL A 452 4.37 -16.22 15.66
C VAL A 452 3.02 -16.96 15.59
N MET A 453 2.45 -17.09 14.39
CA MET A 453 1.20 -17.84 14.17
C MET A 453 1.32 -19.33 14.44
N LYS A 454 2.54 -19.87 14.54
CA LYS A 454 2.82 -21.27 14.88
C LYS A 454 3.30 -21.44 16.33
N GLY A 455 3.58 -20.34 17.03
CA GLY A 455 4.15 -20.32 18.38
C GLY A 455 5.67 -20.58 18.41
N ASP A 456 6.33 -20.61 17.25
CA ASP A 456 7.77 -20.82 17.12
C ASP A 456 8.58 -19.57 17.50
N ASP A 457 7.91 -18.43 17.76
CA ASP A 457 8.51 -17.18 18.24
C ASP A 457 9.14 -17.29 19.65
N ILE A 458 8.78 -18.34 20.40
CA ILE A 458 9.33 -18.65 21.73
C ILE A 458 10.63 -19.46 21.62
N LEU A 459 10.99 -19.94 20.42
CA LEU A 459 12.23 -20.69 20.19
C LEU A 459 13.45 -19.77 20.09
N THR A 460 14.64 -20.30 20.42
CA THR A 460 15.90 -19.52 20.46
C THR A 460 16.37 -18.99 19.09
N SER A 461 15.74 -19.43 18.00
CA SER A 461 16.00 -18.97 16.63
C SER A 461 15.24 -17.70 16.26
N PHE A 462 14.20 -17.32 16.99
CA PHE A 462 13.45 -16.09 16.72
C PHE A 462 14.14 -14.87 17.36
N PRO A 463 14.18 -13.70 16.69
CA PRO A 463 13.85 -13.49 15.27
C PRO A 463 15.02 -13.79 14.33
N VAL A 464 16.25 -13.88 14.86
CA VAL A 464 17.51 -13.67 14.11
C VAL A 464 17.79 -14.74 13.05
N LYS A 465 17.32 -15.98 13.25
CA LYS A 465 17.60 -17.11 12.35
C LYS A 465 16.40 -17.57 11.53
N ILE A 466 15.18 -17.19 11.92
CA ILE A 466 13.96 -17.63 11.23
C ILE A 466 13.87 -16.95 9.86
N GLY A 467 13.59 -17.74 8.83
CA GLY A 467 13.52 -17.32 7.43
C GLY A 467 14.87 -17.08 6.75
N LYS A 468 15.90 -16.64 7.49
CA LYS A 468 17.18 -16.18 6.92
C LYS A 468 17.87 -17.19 6.00
N GLU A 469 17.78 -18.48 6.33
CA GLU A 469 18.41 -19.54 5.54
C GLU A 469 17.44 -20.29 4.62
N MET A 470 16.15 -19.99 4.70
CA MET A 470 15.12 -20.66 3.90
C MET A 470 15.21 -20.21 2.44
N THR A 471 14.94 -21.15 1.55
CA THR A 471 14.56 -20.87 0.18
C THR A 471 13.13 -20.34 0.11
N VAL A 472 12.75 -19.72 -1.00
CA VAL A 472 11.37 -19.30 -1.27
C VAL A 472 10.39 -20.49 -1.17
N ARG A 473 10.77 -21.68 -1.65
CA ARG A 473 9.98 -22.92 -1.53
C ARG A 473 9.75 -23.29 -0.06
N GLU A 474 10.82 -23.37 0.73
CA GLU A 474 10.73 -23.72 2.17
C GLU A 474 9.93 -22.67 2.96
N GLY A 475 10.12 -21.38 2.63
CA GLY A 475 9.36 -20.27 3.21
C GLY A 475 7.87 -20.40 2.93
N LYS A 476 7.48 -20.67 1.68
CA LYS A 476 6.08 -20.89 1.28
C LYS A 476 5.45 -22.03 2.07
N GLU A 477 6.07 -23.21 2.09
CA GLU A 477 5.57 -24.38 2.82
C GLU A 477 5.42 -24.11 4.32
N TYR A 478 6.38 -23.38 4.92
CA TYR A 478 6.32 -23.01 6.32
C TYR A 478 5.14 -22.07 6.63
N MET A 479 4.92 -21.06 5.78
CA MET A 479 3.81 -20.12 5.95
C MET A 479 2.44 -20.80 5.82
N GLU A 480 2.26 -21.66 4.81
CA GLU A 480 0.99 -22.35 4.57
C GLU A 480 0.62 -23.27 5.76
N ASP A 481 1.58 -24.02 6.29
CA ASP A 481 1.36 -24.84 7.50
C ASP A 481 1.04 -23.98 8.73
N ALA A 482 1.74 -22.85 8.92
CA ALA A 482 1.49 -21.94 10.04
C ALA A 482 0.09 -21.31 9.98
N VAL A 483 -0.31 -20.81 8.81
CA VAL A 483 -1.62 -20.21 8.56
C VAL A 483 -2.73 -21.23 8.84
N LYS A 484 -2.61 -22.43 8.27
CA LYS A 484 -3.56 -23.51 8.50
C LYS A 484 -3.74 -23.81 10.00
N ARG A 485 -2.63 -24.03 10.72
CA ARG A 485 -2.67 -24.36 12.16
C ARG A 485 -3.28 -23.24 13.01
N PHE A 486 -2.97 -21.99 12.69
CA PHE A 486 -3.51 -20.84 13.40
C PHE A 486 -5.04 -20.79 13.29
N PHE A 487 -5.58 -20.92 12.07
CA PHE A 487 -7.02 -20.88 11.84
C PHE A 487 -7.75 -22.12 12.38
N GLU A 488 -7.18 -23.32 12.27
CA GLU A 488 -7.72 -24.54 12.87
C GLU A 488 -7.79 -24.42 14.40
N SER A 489 -6.72 -23.96 15.04
CA SER A 489 -6.66 -23.79 16.49
C SER A 489 -7.62 -22.71 16.99
N GLY A 490 -7.73 -21.61 16.26
CA GLY A 490 -8.74 -20.58 16.54
C GLY A 490 -10.16 -21.12 16.45
N SER A 491 -10.44 -21.96 15.44
CA SER A 491 -11.77 -22.57 15.25
C SER A 491 -12.11 -23.51 16.40
N VAL A 492 -11.15 -24.33 16.84
CA VAL A 492 -11.31 -25.20 18.01
C VAL A 492 -11.54 -24.38 19.28
N ALA A 493 -10.76 -23.33 19.52
CA ALA A 493 -10.93 -22.47 20.69
C ALA A 493 -12.32 -21.81 20.72
N LYS A 494 -12.82 -21.34 19.57
CA LYS A 494 -14.16 -20.80 19.44
C LYS A 494 -15.25 -21.85 19.74
N LEU A 495 -15.11 -23.07 19.22
CA LEU A 495 -16.01 -24.19 19.52
C LEU A 495 -16.00 -24.59 21.01
N MET A 496 -14.86 -24.41 21.69
CA MET A 496 -14.72 -24.66 23.14
C MET A 496 -15.29 -23.53 24.01
N GLY A 497 -15.86 -22.47 23.43
CA GLY A 497 -16.45 -21.36 24.17
C GLY A 497 -15.42 -20.40 24.79
N VAL A 498 -14.20 -20.34 24.24
CA VAL A 498 -13.23 -19.30 24.62
C VAL A 498 -13.81 -17.93 24.23
N ASP A 499 -13.68 -16.97 25.14
CA ASP A 499 -14.10 -15.59 24.93
C ASP A 499 -13.55 -15.02 23.61
N GLU A 500 -14.45 -14.48 22.78
CA GLU A 500 -14.12 -14.04 21.42
C GLU A 500 -13.19 -12.81 21.38
N GLU A 501 -13.07 -12.07 22.49
CA GLU A 501 -12.12 -10.95 22.62
C GLU A 501 -10.68 -11.40 22.88
N GLN A 502 -10.46 -12.69 23.14
CA GLN A 502 -9.11 -13.24 23.37
C GLN A 502 -8.29 -13.29 22.09
N ILE A 503 -7.01 -12.94 22.22
CA ILE A 503 -6.02 -13.07 21.15
C ILE A 503 -5.54 -14.52 21.08
N ILE A 504 -5.55 -15.09 19.87
CA ILE A 504 -5.03 -16.44 19.63
C ILE A 504 -3.53 -16.43 19.88
N LYS A 505 -3.09 -17.21 20.87
CA LYS A 505 -1.66 -17.42 21.18
C LYS A 505 -1.32 -18.89 21.03
N MET A 506 -0.49 -19.17 20.03
CA MET A 506 -0.03 -20.52 19.72
C MET A 506 1.14 -20.91 20.62
N ARG A 507 1.29 -22.20 20.87
CA ARG A 507 2.45 -22.77 21.56
C ARG A 507 3.21 -23.67 20.59
N PRO A 508 4.56 -23.70 20.66
CA PRO A 508 5.33 -24.56 19.79
C PRO A 508 4.91 -26.02 19.97
N SER A 509 4.81 -26.75 18.86
CA SER A 509 4.52 -28.17 18.91
C SER A 509 5.74 -28.94 19.40
N LEU A 510 5.60 -29.80 20.43
CA LEU A 510 6.71 -30.60 20.94
C LEU A 510 7.28 -31.62 19.91
N SER A 511 6.57 -31.86 18.81
CA SER A 511 7.00 -32.76 17.73
C SER A 511 7.85 -32.10 16.63
N THR A 512 8.06 -30.77 16.65
CA THR A 512 8.93 -30.07 15.67
C THR A 512 10.41 -30.06 16.04
N ARG A 513 10.82 -30.75 17.11
CA ARG A 513 12.23 -31.14 17.29
C ARG A 513 12.60 -32.17 16.23
N SER A 514 12.93 -31.72 15.02
CA SER A 514 13.60 -32.54 14.03
C SER A 514 14.85 -33.14 14.66
N SER A 515 14.91 -34.47 14.71
CA SER A 515 16.11 -35.24 14.95
C SER A 515 17.24 -34.73 14.06
N LYS A 516 18.45 -34.57 14.62
CA LYS A 516 19.67 -34.27 13.87
C LYS A 516 19.79 -35.20 12.66
N PRO A 517 20.32 -34.74 11.50
CA PRO A 517 20.68 -35.65 10.43
C PRO A 517 21.74 -36.60 10.97
N GLN A 518 21.45 -37.91 10.99
CA GLN A 518 22.50 -38.90 11.15
C GLN A 518 23.41 -38.77 9.93
N THR A 519 24.59 -38.20 10.16
CA THR A 519 25.74 -38.32 9.27
C THR A 519 25.95 -39.81 8.96
N ARG A 520 25.63 -40.24 7.74
CA ARG A 520 26.20 -41.46 7.18
C ARG A 520 27.65 -41.13 6.82
N ILE A 521 28.56 -41.64 7.64
CA ILE A 521 30.00 -41.77 7.34
C ILE A 521 30.14 -43.07 6.51
N PRO A 522 31.06 -43.10 5.51
CA PRO A 522 30.92 -43.89 4.28
C PRO A 522 30.75 -45.41 4.42
#